data_AF-A0A950W028-F1
#
_entry.id   AF-A0A950W028-F1
#
_cell.length_a   1.000
_cell.length_b   1.000
_cell.length_c   1.000
_cell.angle_alpha   90.00
_cell.angle_beta   90.00
_cell.angle_gamma   90.00
#
_symmetry.space_group_name_H-M   'P 1'
#
loop_
_entity.id
_entity.type
_entity.pdbx_description
1 polymer ?
#
loop_
_entity_poly.entity_id
_entity_poly.type
_entity_poly.pdbx_seq_one_letter_code
_entity_poly.pdbx_strand_id
1 'polypeptide(L)'
;MSRIIDLSQEIYQGMPVYAGHLKTVVFQHHSHEDTAPNFDSGFSYQSLGVMMCDHGPTHVDAISHLDPDEDAPTIDQMPLETFFGEGICLNISDLAPRQYCDAARLDRALNESPVKLRPGDVLLLRTGSAERYGGTREYTTEYPGLDQSAADWLAKHRPKVF
;
A
#
# COMPACT_ATOMS: atom_id res chain seq x y z
N MET A 1 -25.27 5.89 -8.32
CA MET A 1 -24.45 4.83 -8.93
C MET A 1 -23.18 4.68 -8.11
N SER A 2 -22.73 3.45 -7.85
CA SER A 2 -21.46 3.21 -7.17
C SER A 2 -20.29 3.49 -8.12
N ARG A 3 -19.16 3.96 -7.58
CA ARG A 3 -17.91 4.20 -8.31
C ARG A 3 -16.79 3.39 -7.68
N ILE A 4 -15.97 2.77 -8.52
CA ILE A 4 -14.72 2.11 -8.11
C ILE A 4 -13.59 3.12 -8.33
N ILE A 5 -12.71 3.27 -7.34
CA ILE A 5 -11.53 4.13 -7.40
C ILE A 5 -10.33 3.23 -7.14
N ASP A 6 -9.39 3.23 -8.07
CA ASP A 6 -8.11 2.55 -7.89
C ASP A 6 -7.19 3.41 -7.02
N LEU A 7 -6.66 2.81 -5.95
CA LEU A 7 -5.71 3.44 -5.03
C LEU A 7 -4.28 2.93 -5.26
N SER A 8 -4.10 2.02 -6.22
CA SER A 8 -2.83 1.38 -6.53
C SER A 8 -1.96 2.26 -7.41
N GLN A 9 -0.66 2.25 -7.15
CA GLN A 9 0.37 2.77 -8.05
C GLN A 9 0.77 1.73 -9.10
N GLU A 10 1.16 2.19 -10.28
CA GLU A 10 1.68 1.33 -11.34
C GLU A 10 2.92 0.53 -10.88
N ILE A 11 2.95 -0.77 -11.20
CA ILE A 11 4.13 -1.62 -11.00
C ILE A 11 4.99 -1.52 -12.27
N TYR A 12 6.22 -1.01 -12.13
CA TYR A 12 7.14 -0.85 -13.27
C TYR A 12 8.59 -1.19 -12.92
N GLN A 13 9.37 -1.48 -13.97
CA GLN A 13 10.79 -1.81 -13.86
C GLN A 13 11.57 -0.71 -13.13
N GLY A 14 12.23 -1.08 -12.02
CA GLY A 14 13.12 -0.18 -11.29
C GLY A 14 12.42 0.92 -10.49
N MET A 15 11.12 0.76 -10.20
CA MET A 15 10.40 1.71 -9.35
C MET A 15 11.03 1.87 -7.95
N PRO A 16 10.84 3.02 -7.29
CA PRO A 16 11.33 3.25 -5.93
C PRO A 16 10.77 2.21 -4.95
N VAL A 17 11.65 1.66 -4.13
CA VAL A 17 11.33 0.79 -2.99
C VAL A 17 12.22 1.20 -1.82
N TYR A 18 11.79 0.93 -0.59
CA TYR A 18 12.56 1.28 0.60
C TYR A 18 14.00 0.75 0.53
N ALA A 19 14.94 1.52 1.08
CA ALA A 19 16.36 1.18 1.02
C ALA A 19 16.63 -0.18 1.70
N GLY A 20 17.17 -1.13 0.93
CA GLY A 20 17.44 -2.49 1.40
C GLY A 20 16.43 -3.55 0.94
N HIS A 21 15.28 -3.14 0.41
CA HIS A 21 14.28 -4.08 -0.13
C HIS A 21 14.64 -4.57 -1.54
N LEU A 22 14.05 -5.71 -1.92
CA LEU A 22 14.22 -6.31 -3.25
C LEU A 22 13.68 -5.35 -4.32
N LYS A 23 14.46 -5.14 -5.38
CA LYS A 23 14.05 -4.27 -6.49
C LYS A 23 12.97 -4.92 -7.34
N THR A 24 12.04 -4.11 -7.85
CA THR A 24 11.08 -4.55 -8.87
C THR A 24 11.77 -4.72 -10.22
N VAL A 25 11.68 -5.94 -10.76
CA VAL A 25 12.16 -6.30 -12.09
C VAL A 25 10.97 -6.80 -12.91
N VAL A 26 10.78 -6.21 -14.08
CA VAL A 26 9.76 -6.60 -15.06
C VAL A 26 10.47 -6.83 -16.39
N PHE A 27 10.27 -7.99 -16.98
CA PHE A 27 10.92 -8.34 -18.25
C PHE A 27 9.98 -9.13 -19.16
N GLN A 28 10.13 -8.95 -20.47
CA GLN A 28 9.47 -9.81 -21.44
C GLN A 28 10.11 -11.19 -21.40
N HIS A 29 9.34 -12.23 -21.04
CA HIS A 29 9.83 -13.60 -21.07
C HIS A 29 9.66 -14.21 -22.47
N HIS A 30 8.49 -14.00 -23.09
CA HIS A 30 8.20 -14.40 -24.47
C HIS A 30 7.36 -13.33 -25.15
N SER A 31 7.73 -12.94 -26.37
CA SER A 31 6.88 -12.15 -27.27
C SER A 31 6.01 -13.05 -28.15
N HIS A 32 5.08 -12.45 -28.89
CA HIS A 32 4.32 -13.18 -29.91
C HIS A 32 5.23 -13.71 -31.04
N GLU A 33 6.30 -13.01 -31.39
CA GLU A 33 7.28 -13.45 -32.39
C GLU A 33 8.02 -14.72 -31.92
N ASP A 34 8.35 -14.79 -30.63
CA ASP A 34 9.02 -15.95 -30.04
C ASP A 34 8.11 -17.19 -30.02
N THR A 35 6.80 -17.01 -29.85
CA THR A 35 5.85 -18.13 -29.64
C THR A 35 5.11 -18.56 -30.89
N ALA A 36 4.90 -17.68 -31.87
CA ALA A 36 4.19 -18.01 -33.10
C ALA A 36 4.76 -19.25 -33.83
N PRO A 37 6.09 -19.46 -33.92
CA PRO A 37 6.66 -20.66 -34.55
C PRO A 37 6.33 -21.97 -33.84
N ASN A 38 5.86 -21.93 -32.59
CA ASN A 38 5.52 -23.12 -31.81
C ASN A 38 4.11 -23.66 -32.13
N PHE A 39 3.31 -22.96 -32.95
CA PHE A 39 1.93 -23.34 -33.24
C PHE A 39 1.56 -23.20 -34.72
N ASP A 40 1.11 -24.31 -35.33
CA ASP A 40 0.64 -24.32 -36.72
C ASP A 40 -0.75 -23.67 -36.92
N SER A 41 -1.46 -23.36 -35.84
CA SER A 41 -2.83 -22.79 -35.89
C SER A 41 -2.86 -21.28 -36.12
N GLY A 42 -1.71 -20.60 -36.16
CA GLY A 42 -1.62 -19.14 -36.11
C GLY A 42 -1.82 -18.55 -34.71
N PHE A 43 -1.95 -19.40 -33.69
CA PHE A 43 -1.95 -18.97 -32.29
C PHE A 43 -0.57 -18.49 -31.87
N SER A 44 -0.51 -17.45 -31.04
CA SER A 44 0.70 -17.00 -30.36
C SER A 44 0.31 -16.31 -29.06
N TYR A 45 1.26 -16.21 -28.14
CA TYR A 45 1.05 -15.54 -26.87
C TYR A 45 2.29 -14.75 -26.45
N GLN A 46 2.09 -13.85 -25.51
CA GLN A 46 3.18 -13.17 -24.82
C GLN A 46 3.11 -13.46 -23.32
N SER A 47 4.26 -13.42 -22.67
CA SER A 47 4.38 -13.59 -21.22
C SER A 47 5.46 -12.65 -20.69
N LEU A 48 5.17 -12.02 -19.55
CA LEU A 48 6.11 -11.22 -18.79
C LEU A 48 6.47 -11.93 -17.48
N GLY A 49 7.72 -11.76 -17.06
CA GLY A 49 8.17 -12.10 -15.71
C GLY A 49 8.15 -10.87 -14.83
N VAL A 50 7.75 -11.06 -13.56
CA VAL A 50 7.81 -10.03 -12.52
C VAL A 50 8.51 -10.61 -11.30
N MET A 51 9.47 -9.89 -10.77
CA MET A 51 10.09 -10.12 -9.46
C MET A 51 9.94 -8.84 -8.66
N MET A 52 9.39 -8.92 -7.45
CA MET A 52 9.11 -7.77 -6.60
C MET A 52 9.25 -8.14 -5.12
N CYS A 53 9.54 -7.14 -4.27
CA CYS A 53 9.40 -7.30 -2.83
C CYS A 53 7.91 -7.40 -2.48
N ASP A 54 7.56 -8.19 -1.48
CA ASP A 54 6.26 -8.14 -0.80
C ASP A 54 5.98 -6.74 -0.19
N HIS A 55 7.03 -6.01 0.19
CA HIS A 55 6.98 -4.61 0.65
C HIS A 55 7.15 -3.57 -0.47
N GLY A 56 6.68 -3.84 -1.69
CA GLY A 56 6.61 -2.83 -2.73
C GLY A 56 5.73 -3.23 -3.92
N PRO A 57 5.13 -2.30 -4.69
CA PRO A 57 4.84 -0.91 -4.36
C PRO A 57 3.60 -0.81 -3.47
N THR A 58 2.41 -0.47 -3.95
CA THR A 58 1.19 -0.53 -3.12
C THR A 58 1.04 -1.95 -2.58
N HIS A 59 1.12 -2.12 -1.27
CA HIS A 59 1.23 -3.42 -0.62
C HIS A 59 0.45 -3.43 0.70
N VAL A 60 0.47 -4.60 1.35
CA VAL A 60 -0.08 -4.82 2.67
C VAL A 60 0.97 -5.56 3.48
N ASP A 61 1.24 -5.07 4.69
CA ASP A 61 2.10 -5.76 5.64
C ASP A 61 1.29 -6.80 6.42
N ALA A 62 1.80 -8.04 6.47
CA ALA A 62 1.24 -9.08 7.33
C ALA A 62 1.59 -8.82 8.80
N ILE A 63 0.88 -9.47 9.73
CA ILE A 63 1.19 -9.35 11.18
C ILE A 63 2.61 -9.83 11.45
N SER A 64 3.03 -10.93 10.81
CA SER A 64 4.39 -11.48 10.88
C SER A 64 5.49 -10.53 10.39
N HIS A 65 5.15 -9.42 9.72
CA HIS A 65 6.16 -8.43 9.33
C HIS A 65 6.72 -7.68 10.54
N LEU A 66 5.88 -7.41 11.54
CA LEU A 66 6.21 -6.60 12.71
C LEU A 66 6.25 -7.41 14.01
N ASP A 67 5.48 -8.50 14.07
CA ASP A 67 5.46 -9.41 15.21
C ASP A 67 6.50 -10.53 14.98
N PRO A 68 7.56 -10.61 15.81
CA PRO A 68 8.62 -11.62 15.66
C PRO A 68 8.22 -13.00 16.17
N ASP A 69 7.02 -13.18 16.74
CA ASP A 69 6.52 -14.50 17.13
C ASP A 69 6.43 -15.42 15.90
N GLU A 70 6.87 -16.68 16.05
CA GLU A 70 6.83 -17.67 14.97
C GLU A 70 5.38 -18.03 14.58
N ASP A 71 4.44 -17.84 15.50
CA ASP A 71 3.00 -18.07 15.28
C ASP A 71 2.28 -16.81 14.75
N ALA A 72 3.00 -15.70 14.52
CA ALA A 72 2.41 -14.49 13.96
C ALA A 72 1.83 -14.75 12.55
N PRO A 73 0.57 -14.37 12.28
CA PRO A 73 -0.07 -14.67 10.99
C PRO A 73 0.69 -14.10 9.79
N THR A 74 1.06 -14.99 8.87
CA THR A 74 1.56 -14.62 7.53
C THR A 74 0.40 -14.18 6.64
N ILE A 75 0.71 -13.52 5.51
CA ILE A 75 -0.32 -12.92 4.63
C ILE A 75 -1.38 -13.94 4.16
N ASP A 76 -0.98 -15.18 3.90
CA ASP A 76 -1.85 -16.27 3.46
C ASP A 76 -2.71 -16.88 4.58
N GLN A 77 -2.40 -16.58 5.84
CA GLN A 77 -3.14 -17.01 7.02
C GLN A 77 -4.14 -15.95 7.52
N MET A 78 -3.99 -14.69 7.09
CA MET A 78 -4.88 -13.61 7.48
C MET A 78 -6.27 -13.74 6.81
N PRO A 79 -7.39 -13.53 7.54
CA PRO A 79 -8.73 -13.59 6.95
C PRO A 79 -8.95 -12.53 5.87
N LEU A 80 -9.61 -12.89 4.76
CA LEU A 80 -9.91 -11.97 3.66
C LEU A 80 -10.77 -10.78 4.10
N GLU A 81 -11.62 -10.96 5.11
CA GLU A 81 -12.43 -9.90 5.70
C GLU A 81 -11.59 -8.80 6.36
N THR A 82 -10.30 -9.06 6.63
CA THR A 82 -9.34 -8.02 7.06
C THR A 82 -9.18 -6.94 5.99
N PHE A 83 -9.14 -7.34 4.72
CA PHE A 83 -8.80 -6.48 3.59
C PHE A 83 -10.01 -5.93 2.83
N PHE A 84 -11.23 -6.25 3.28
CA PHE A 84 -12.46 -5.79 2.65
C PHE A 84 -13.46 -5.29 3.69
N GLY A 85 -14.01 -4.09 3.50
CA GLY A 85 -15.04 -3.55 4.39
C GLY A 85 -15.27 -2.06 4.21
N GLU A 86 -15.97 -1.49 5.19
CA GLU A 86 -16.16 -0.04 5.26
C GLU A 86 -14.82 0.63 5.58
N GLY A 87 -14.60 1.80 4.99
CA GLY A 87 -13.39 2.56 5.19
C GLY A 87 -13.61 4.06 5.26
N ILE A 88 -12.69 4.74 5.91
CA ILE A 88 -12.65 6.18 6.07
C ILE A 88 -11.27 6.69 5.67
N CYS A 89 -11.22 7.79 4.94
CA CYS A 89 -9.97 8.45 4.59
C CYS A 89 -9.85 9.76 5.37
N LEU A 90 -8.85 9.85 6.25
CA LEU A 90 -8.51 11.08 6.95
C LEU A 90 -7.44 11.83 6.16
N ASN A 91 -7.73 13.09 5.84
CA ASN A 91 -6.81 13.93 5.12
C ASN A 91 -5.82 14.60 6.09
N ILE A 92 -4.56 14.21 6.01
CA ILE A 92 -3.45 14.80 6.78
C ILE A 92 -2.37 15.37 5.85
N SER A 93 -2.75 15.72 4.62
CA SER A 93 -1.81 16.12 3.57
C SER A 93 -1.16 17.48 3.80
N ASP A 94 -1.62 18.23 4.80
CA ASP A 94 -1.02 19.48 5.25
C ASP A 94 0.25 19.26 6.10
N LEU A 95 0.57 18.01 6.48
CA LEU A 95 1.86 17.67 7.09
C LEU A 95 3.00 17.95 6.11
N ALA A 96 4.05 18.58 6.64
CA ALA A 96 5.31 18.73 5.94
C ALA A 96 6.05 17.39 5.83
N PRO A 97 6.97 17.23 4.87
CA PRO A 97 7.88 16.10 4.83
C PRO A 97 8.57 15.87 6.17
N ARG A 98 8.68 14.60 6.58
CA ARG A 98 9.37 14.19 7.82
C ARG A 98 8.78 14.76 9.11
N GLN A 99 7.56 15.32 9.04
CA GLN A 99 6.79 15.70 10.22
C GLN A 99 6.01 14.49 10.74
N TYR A 100 5.95 14.35 12.06
CA TYR A 100 5.10 13.35 12.70
C TYR A 100 3.66 13.85 12.86
N CYS A 101 2.71 12.96 12.56
CA CYS A 101 1.31 13.08 12.91
C CYS A 101 1.11 12.59 14.34
N ASP A 102 0.46 13.39 15.17
CA ASP A 102 0.10 13.07 16.55
C ASP A 102 -1.39 12.71 16.67
N ALA A 103 -1.80 12.23 17.86
CA ALA A 103 -3.20 11.92 18.16
C ALA A 103 -4.13 13.13 17.94
N ALA A 104 -3.69 14.33 18.32
CA ALA A 104 -4.50 15.54 18.23
C ALA A 104 -4.82 15.93 16.78
N ARG A 105 -3.91 15.65 15.85
CA ARG A 105 -4.12 15.82 14.42
C ARG A 105 -5.08 14.78 13.85
N LEU A 106 -4.96 13.51 14.24
CA LEU A 106 -5.92 12.47 13.84
C LEU A 106 -7.34 12.78 14.34
N ASP A 107 -7.47 13.21 15.60
CA ASP A 107 -8.76 13.64 16.17
C ASP A 107 -9.36 14.82 15.38
N ARG A 108 -8.54 15.81 15.01
CA ARG A 108 -8.99 16.94 14.21
C ARG A 108 -9.49 16.49 12.83
N ALA A 109 -8.70 15.67 12.13
CA ALA A 109 -9.08 15.15 10.82
C ALA A 109 -10.36 14.30 10.90
N LEU A 110 -10.53 13.50 11.95
CA LEU A 110 -11.75 12.72 12.17
C LEU A 110 -12.96 13.60 12.53
N ASN A 111 -12.76 14.70 13.24
CA ASN A 111 -13.83 15.65 13.57
C ASN A 111 -14.30 16.46 12.35
N GLU A 112 -13.39 16.75 11.41
CA GLU A 112 -13.69 17.40 10.14
C GLU A 112 -14.32 16.44 9.12
N SER A 113 -14.15 15.12 9.31
CA SER A 113 -14.74 14.10 8.46
C SER A 113 -16.28 14.06 8.58
N PRO A 114 -17.00 13.95 7.44
CA PRO A 114 -18.46 13.75 7.45
C PRO A 114 -18.86 12.34 7.91
N VAL A 115 -17.91 11.42 8.02
CA VAL A 115 -18.12 10.03 8.43
C VAL A 115 -17.35 9.71 9.71
N LYS A 116 -17.90 8.82 10.53
CA LYS A 116 -17.28 8.37 11.79
C LYS A 116 -16.49 7.10 11.56
N LEU A 117 -15.32 7.02 12.19
CA LEU A 117 -14.54 5.79 12.30
C LEU A 117 -15.20 4.86 13.32
N ARG A 118 -15.49 3.62 12.91
CA ARG A 118 -15.99 2.56 13.79
C ARG A 118 -14.91 1.50 14.00
N PRO A 119 -14.92 0.80 15.15
CA PRO A 119 -14.06 -0.37 15.34
C PRO A 119 -14.27 -1.39 14.21
N GLY A 120 -13.18 -1.85 13.60
CA GLY A 120 -13.20 -2.78 12.47
C GLY A 120 -13.29 -2.13 11.07
N ASP A 121 -13.36 -0.80 10.98
CA ASP A 121 -13.23 -0.10 9.70
C ASP A 121 -11.77 -0.12 9.19
N VAL A 122 -11.60 0.04 7.88
CA VAL A 122 -10.30 0.37 7.26
C VAL A 122 -10.08 1.87 7.38
N LEU A 123 -8.97 2.28 7.99
CA LEU A 123 -8.54 3.67 8.00
C LEU A 123 -7.57 3.89 6.84
N LEU A 124 -7.70 5.01 6.14
CA LEU A 124 -6.74 5.47 5.15
C LEU A 124 -6.23 6.83 5.58
N LEU A 125 -4.92 7.03 5.53
CA LEU A 125 -4.29 8.31 5.83
C LEU A 125 -3.79 8.96 4.54
N ARG A 126 -4.51 9.96 4.04
CA ARG A 126 -4.05 10.72 2.88
C ARG A 126 -2.96 11.70 3.32
N THR A 127 -1.71 11.30 3.13
CA THR A 127 -0.53 12.12 3.43
C THR A 127 -0.16 13.08 2.30
N GLY A 128 -0.62 12.85 1.07
CA GLY A 128 -0.21 13.64 -0.10
C GLY A 128 1.18 13.29 -0.65
N SER A 129 1.84 12.25 -0.12
CA SER A 129 3.23 11.92 -0.47
C SER A 129 3.37 11.41 -1.90
N ALA A 130 2.40 10.63 -2.39
CA ALA A 130 2.38 10.14 -3.77
C ALA A 130 2.24 11.30 -4.77
N GLU A 131 1.37 12.28 -4.48
CA GLU A 131 1.20 13.45 -5.36
C GLU A 131 2.43 14.37 -5.38
N ARG A 132 3.16 14.48 -4.25
CA ARG A 132 4.34 15.34 -4.14
C ARG A 132 5.62 14.73 -4.73
N TYR A 133 5.81 13.44 -4.53
CA TYR A 133 7.10 12.78 -4.77
C TYR A 133 7.00 11.51 -5.63
N GLY A 134 5.81 11.17 -6.13
CA GLY A 134 5.62 9.98 -6.97
C GLY A 134 6.59 9.94 -8.15
N GLY A 135 7.27 8.80 -8.32
CA GLY A 135 8.27 8.61 -9.37
C GLY A 135 9.64 9.26 -9.10
N THR A 136 9.84 9.90 -7.95
CA THR A 136 11.13 10.49 -7.56
C THR A 136 11.80 9.68 -6.45
N ARG A 137 13.08 9.98 -6.16
CA ARG A 137 13.83 9.30 -5.09
C ARG A 137 13.30 9.70 -3.71
N GLU A 138 12.82 10.93 -3.60
CA GLU A 138 12.26 11.55 -2.39
C GLU A 138 11.00 10.83 -1.90
N TYR A 139 10.30 10.07 -2.76
CA TYR A 139 9.15 9.26 -2.35
C TYR A 139 9.47 8.34 -1.16
N THR A 140 10.69 7.84 -1.10
CA THR A 140 11.17 6.91 -0.07
C THR A 140 11.92 7.58 1.08
N THR A 141 11.98 8.92 1.13
CA THR A 141 12.73 9.65 2.17
C THR A 141 12.00 10.85 2.77
N GLU A 142 11.06 11.45 2.03
CA GLU A 142 10.37 12.70 2.38
C GLU A 142 8.90 12.46 2.76
N TYR A 143 8.59 11.28 3.31
CA TYR A 143 7.26 10.94 3.84
C TYR A 143 7.06 11.44 5.27
N PRO A 144 5.82 11.81 5.68
CA PRO A 144 5.49 12.01 7.09
C PRO A 144 5.36 10.66 7.81
N GLY A 145 5.42 10.67 9.13
CA GLY A 145 5.26 9.47 9.96
C GLY A 145 4.19 9.63 11.04
N LEU A 146 3.88 8.56 11.75
CA LEU A 146 3.09 8.61 12.98
C LEU A 146 4.03 8.63 14.19
N ASP A 147 3.70 9.40 15.21
CA ASP A 147 4.36 9.26 16.51
C ASP A 147 3.67 8.23 17.41
N GLN A 148 4.21 8.05 18.61
CA GLN A 148 3.64 7.14 19.62
C GLN A 148 2.19 7.49 19.97
N SER A 149 1.85 8.77 20.09
CA SER A 149 0.50 9.18 20.46
C SER A 149 -0.50 8.82 19.37
N ALA A 150 -0.12 8.93 18.10
CA ALA A 150 -0.92 8.46 16.98
C ALA A 150 -1.07 6.93 16.97
N ALA A 151 -0.02 6.18 17.31
CA ALA A 151 -0.11 4.72 17.48
C ALA A 151 -1.10 4.32 18.60
N ASP A 152 -1.03 4.99 19.75
CA ASP A 152 -1.97 4.78 20.86
C ASP A 152 -3.41 5.14 20.46
N TRP A 153 -3.56 6.20 19.67
CA TRP A 153 -4.85 6.61 19.11
C TRP A 153 -5.45 5.51 18.22
N LEU A 154 -4.65 4.91 17.34
CA LEU A 154 -5.07 3.80 16.48
C LEU A 154 -5.51 2.59 17.32
N ALA A 155 -4.70 2.19 18.31
CA ALA A 155 -5.04 1.09 19.22
C ALA A 155 -6.37 1.30 19.95
N LYS A 156 -6.64 2.54 20.39
CA LYS A 156 -7.90 2.92 21.04
C LYS A 156 -9.11 2.83 20.09
N HIS A 157 -8.96 3.28 18.84
CA HIS A 157 -10.07 3.32 17.88
C HIS A 157 -10.30 2.00 17.15
N ARG A 158 -9.31 1.09 17.17
CA ARG A 158 -9.39 -0.27 16.64
C ARG A 158 -9.82 -0.34 15.16
N PRO A 159 -9.19 0.43 14.24
CA PRO A 159 -9.30 0.09 12.83
C PRO A 159 -8.67 -1.30 12.61
N LYS A 160 -9.15 -2.05 11.62
CA LYS A 160 -8.56 -3.36 11.30
C LYS A 160 -7.29 -3.26 10.43
N VAL A 161 -7.17 -2.16 9.68
CA VAL A 161 -6.03 -1.79 8.80
C VAL A 161 -5.95 -0.26 8.77
N PHE A 162 -4.75 0.33 8.72
CA PHE A 162 -4.55 1.78 8.61
C PHE A 162 -3.39 2.16 7.69
#